data_AF-A0A843XQS5-F1
#
_entry.id   AF-A0A843XQS5-F1
#
_cell.length_a   1.000
_cell.length_b   1.000
_cell.length_c   1.000
_cell.angle_alpha   90.00
_cell.angle_beta   90.00
_cell.angle_gamma   90.00
#
_symmetry.space_group_name_H-M   'P 1'
#
loop_
_entity.id
_entity.type
_entity.pdbx_description
1 polymer ?
#
loop_
_entity_poly.entity_id
_entity_poly.type
_entity_poly.pdbx_seq_one_letter_code
_entity_poly.pdbx_strand_id
1 'polypeptide(L)'
;MDHSISALLFLVLYAAVACAAAVLPQNYWKQMLPNTPMPVPIRELFLPADVGDRKTTSDGALVKDGEDGKIIFANNLPATEAELSNDANAEIFFLEKDLHPGDKRKLHFTRRTPEATFIPRPVADAFPFSTEKLPEILTLFSIKTDSKEAEDMKNSLLPCDAADPGEAKFCATSLESMVDFAISSLGTSSVQALSSEGSKKRQFYSVVPSGVQSMVAEGENTVSCHALPYPYAVFFCHAGTSANKVYKVKLVGEDGGRATAIAVCHTKTSGWHPKHLAFQVLKVEPGTTICHFFPQDNVVWIPRR
;
A
#
# COMPACT_ATOMS: atom_id res chain seq x y z
N MET A 1 -6.14 -14.56 38.80
CA MET A 1 -5.83 -13.43 37.89
C MET A 1 -4.54 -13.73 37.11
N ASP A 2 -4.29 -15.00 36.76
CA ASP A 2 -2.89 -15.46 36.54
C ASP A 2 -2.67 -16.20 35.21
N HIS A 3 -3.74 -16.55 34.48
CA HIS A 3 -3.59 -17.22 33.18
C HIS A 3 -3.21 -16.26 32.05
N SER A 4 -3.68 -15.01 32.09
CA SER A 4 -3.40 -14.01 31.05
C SER A 4 -1.96 -13.49 31.10
N ILE A 5 -1.42 -13.26 32.31
CA ILE A 5 -0.04 -12.80 32.51
C ILE A 5 0.96 -13.89 32.08
N SER A 6 0.65 -15.15 32.37
CA SER A 6 1.46 -16.30 31.94
C SER A 6 1.49 -16.44 30.43
N ALA A 7 0.35 -16.34 29.75
CA ALA A 7 0.28 -16.38 28.28
C ALA A 7 1.03 -15.23 27.61
N LEU A 8 0.91 -14.01 28.13
CA LEU A 8 1.68 -12.84 27.69
C LEU A 8 3.19 -13.03 27.88
N LEU A 9 3.63 -13.57 29.02
CA LEU A 9 5.04 -13.87 29.27
C LEU A 9 5.59 -14.95 28.32
N PHE A 10 4.80 -15.99 28.04
CA PHE A 10 5.16 -17.02 27.06
C PHE A 10 5.23 -16.47 25.63
N LEU A 11 4.28 -15.59 25.24
CA LEU A 11 4.32 -14.88 23.96
C LEU A 11 5.56 -13.97 23.85
N VAL A 12 5.89 -13.23 24.91
CA VAL A 12 7.08 -12.37 24.95
C VAL A 12 8.38 -13.17 24.88
N LEU A 13 8.47 -14.30 25.61
CA LEU A 13 9.63 -15.18 25.58
C LEU A 13 9.77 -15.90 24.24
N TYR A 14 8.67 -16.38 23.67
CA TYR A 14 8.66 -17.01 22.35
C TYR A 14 9.03 -15.99 21.26
N ALA A 15 8.47 -14.77 21.31
CA ALA A 15 8.83 -13.67 20.42
C ALA A 15 10.32 -13.31 20.57
N ALA A 16 10.88 -13.30 21.79
CA ALA A 16 12.30 -13.02 22.01
C ALA A 16 13.22 -14.10 21.41
N VAL A 17 12.89 -15.38 21.58
CA VAL A 17 13.65 -16.50 21.00
C VAL A 17 13.51 -16.52 19.48
N ALA A 18 12.31 -16.30 18.95
CA ALA A 18 12.07 -16.22 17.52
C ALA A 18 12.75 -14.99 16.89
N CYS A 19 12.83 -13.86 17.61
CA CYS A 19 13.56 -12.67 17.19
C CYS A 19 15.08 -12.90 17.14
N ALA A 20 15.63 -13.69 18.07
CA ALA A 20 17.05 -14.05 18.06
C ALA A 20 17.45 -14.97 16.90
N ALA A 21 16.50 -15.76 16.36
CA ALA A 21 16.71 -16.64 15.21
C ALA A 21 16.21 -16.04 13.87
N ALA A 22 15.50 -14.91 13.91
CA ALA A 22 14.95 -14.30 12.71
C ALA A 22 16.07 -13.70 11.86
N VAL A 23 16.14 -14.12 10.59
CA VAL A 23 16.88 -13.39 9.57
C VAL A 23 16.28 -11.99 9.51
N LEU A 24 17.11 -10.95 9.65
CA LEU A 24 16.65 -9.58 9.49
C LEU A 24 15.89 -9.46 8.15
N PRO A 25 14.70 -8.85 8.09
CA PRO A 25 13.91 -8.79 6.86
C PRO A 25 14.71 -8.27 5.65
N GLN A 26 15.62 -7.33 5.89
CA GLN A 26 16.54 -6.79 4.88
C GLN A 26 17.51 -7.84 4.29
N ASN A 27 17.94 -8.80 5.08
CA ASN A 27 18.78 -9.91 4.62
C ASN A 27 17.95 -10.91 3.80
N TYR A 28 16.68 -11.14 4.18
CA TYR A 28 15.77 -11.96 3.38
C TYR A 28 15.58 -11.37 1.98
N TRP A 29 15.37 -10.05 1.88
CA TRP A 29 15.29 -9.36 0.60
C TRP A 29 16.55 -9.60 -0.25
N LYS A 30 17.75 -9.42 0.32
CA LYS A 30 19.01 -9.63 -0.41
C LYS A 30 19.19 -11.08 -0.85
N GLN A 31 18.76 -12.04 -0.04
CA GLN A 31 18.87 -13.46 -0.35
C GLN A 31 17.92 -13.86 -1.48
N MET A 32 16.66 -13.45 -1.40
CA MET A 32 15.64 -13.83 -2.38
C MET A 32 15.73 -13.02 -3.67
N LEU A 33 16.20 -11.77 -3.58
CA LEU A 33 16.22 -10.79 -4.66
C LEU A 33 17.59 -10.09 -4.80
N PRO A 34 18.68 -10.84 -5.06
CA PRO A 34 20.05 -10.31 -4.99
C PRO A 34 20.34 -9.16 -5.95
N ASN A 35 19.60 -9.08 -7.06
CA ASN A 35 19.78 -8.03 -8.06
C ASN A 35 18.76 -6.90 -7.93
N THR A 36 17.77 -7.01 -7.05
CA THR A 36 16.64 -6.08 -6.99
C THR A 36 16.85 -5.08 -5.86
N PRO A 37 17.10 -3.80 -6.17
CA PRO A 37 17.20 -2.80 -5.11
C PRO A 37 15.84 -2.65 -4.43
N MET A 38 15.88 -2.52 -3.10
CA MET A 38 14.69 -2.19 -2.32
C MET A 38 14.32 -0.72 -2.55
N PRO A 39 13.06 -0.40 -2.91
CA PRO A 39 12.61 0.98 -3.07
C PRO A 39 12.84 1.79 -1.79
N VAL A 40 13.15 3.08 -1.94
CA VAL A 40 13.39 3.97 -0.79
C VAL A 40 12.21 3.94 0.21
N PRO A 41 10.93 4.03 -0.23
CA PRO A 41 9.81 4.02 0.70
C PRO A 41 9.72 2.72 1.52
N ILE A 42 10.01 1.57 0.91
CA ILE A 42 10.02 0.28 1.61
C ILE A 42 11.18 0.19 2.60
N ARG A 43 12.35 0.75 2.26
CA ARG A 43 13.50 0.81 3.16
C ARG A 43 13.23 1.71 4.37
N GLU A 44 12.47 2.78 4.20
CA GLU A 44 12.12 3.69 5.28
C GLU A 44 11.18 3.05 6.32
N LEU A 45 10.48 1.96 5.97
CA LEU A 45 9.66 1.18 6.92
C LEU A 45 10.48 0.34 7.90
N PHE A 46 11.81 0.43 7.88
CA PHE A 46 12.69 -0.13 8.93
C PHE A 46 13.17 0.91 9.94
N LEU A 47 12.88 2.19 9.71
CA LEU A 47 13.33 3.28 10.57
C LEU A 47 12.18 3.71 11.49
N PRO A 48 12.43 3.92 12.80
CA PRO A 48 11.46 4.57 13.66
C PRO A 48 11.08 5.94 13.07
N ALA A 49 9.81 6.32 13.18
CA ALA A 49 9.39 7.67 12.81
C ALA A 49 10.22 8.72 13.58
N ASP A 50 10.64 9.78 12.90
CA ASP A 50 11.46 10.84 13.48
C ASP A 50 10.69 11.48 14.65
N VAL A 51 11.27 11.45 15.85
CA VAL A 51 10.61 11.81 17.12
C VAL A 51 10.22 13.30 17.17
N GLY A 52 10.69 14.11 16.20
CA GLY A 52 10.45 15.54 16.09
C GLY A 52 9.02 15.96 15.72
N ASP A 53 8.17 15.05 15.21
CA ASP A 53 6.77 15.35 14.86
C ASP A 53 5.75 14.82 15.89
N ARG A 54 6.20 14.37 17.07
CA ARG A 54 5.30 14.03 18.18
C ARG A 54 4.56 15.28 18.70
N LYS A 55 3.39 15.57 18.14
CA LYS A 55 2.30 16.20 18.89
C LYS A 55 1.45 15.11 19.53
N THR A 56 1.98 14.52 20.61
CA THR A 56 1.14 13.83 21.58
C THR A 56 0.36 14.89 22.35
N THR A 57 -0.91 15.11 22.02
CA THR A 57 -1.84 15.69 23.00
C THR A 57 -2.19 14.63 24.02
N SER A 58 -2.54 15.07 25.23
CA SER A 58 -2.78 14.27 26.44
C SER A 58 -3.88 13.19 26.34
N ASP A 59 -4.47 12.98 25.16
CA ASP A 59 -5.58 12.05 24.92
C ASP A 59 -5.23 10.84 24.02
N GLY A 60 -3.95 10.67 23.66
CA GLY A 60 -3.44 9.46 22.99
C GLY A 60 -3.99 9.23 21.59
N ALA A 61 -4.46 10.28 20.90
CA ALA A 61 -4.88 10.20 19.51
C ALA A 61 -3.72 10.61 18.59
N LEU A 62 -3.37 9.74 17.63
CA LEU A 62 -2.50 10.08 16.52
C LEU A 62 -3.21 11.12 15.64
N VAL A 63 -2.68 12.34 15.63
CA VAL A 63 -3.16 13.41 14.74
C VAL A 63 -2.76 13.03 13.32
N LYS A 64 -3.70 12.52 12.53
CA LYS A 64 -3.54 12.46 11.08
C LYS A 64 -3.95 13.82 10.51
N ASP A 65 -3.04 14.49 9.80
CA ASP A 65 -3.43 15.52 8.83
C ASP A 65 -4.35 14.83 7.81
N GLY A 66 -5.64 15.03 8.01
CA GLY A 66 -6.73 14.32 7.35
C GLY A 66 -6.99 14.82 5.94
N GLU A 67 -6.03 14.68 5.04
CA GLU A 67 -6.21 15.00 3.62
C GLU A 67 -5.82 13.88 2.66
N ASP A 68 -5.19 12.80 3.12
CA ASP A 68 -4.73 11.73 2.22
C ASP A 68 -5.77 10.62 2.07
N GLY A 69 -6.15 10.35 0.81
CA GLY A 69 -7.28 9.53 0.40
C GLY A 69 -7.43 8.18 1.11
N LYS A 70 -8.69 7.83 1.47
CA LYS A 70 -9.06 6.49 1.95
C LYS A 70 -8.68 5.43 0.93
N ILE A 71 -8.34 4.23 1.39
CA ILE A 71 -7.89 3.20 0.48
C ILE A 71 -9.06 2.42 -0.11
N ILE A 72 -9.14 2.45 -1.44
CA ILE A 72 -10.18 1.79 -2.22
C ILE A 72 -9.63 0.44 -2.69
N PHE A 73 -9.95 -0.62 -1.96
CA PHE A 73 -9.44 -1.98 -2.26
C PHE A 73 -10.44 -2.88 -2.95
N ALA A 74 -11.72 -2.53 -2.89
CA ALA A 74 -12.77 -3.42 -3.32
C ALA A 74 -13.33 -2.94 -4.65
N ASN A 75 -12.81 -3.52 -5.73
CA ASN A 75 -13.39 -3.43 -7.07
C ASN A 75 -14.90 -3.74 -7.06
N ASN A 76 -15.38 -4.50 -6.07
CA ASN A 76 -16.76 -4.98 -5.93
C ASN A 76 -17.64 -4.08 -5.03
N LEU A 77 -17.15 -2.96 -4.50
CA LEU A 77 -17.93 -2.06 -3.64
C LEU A 77 -18.28 -0.73 -4.32
N PRO A 78 -19.44 -0.14 -3.99
CA PRO A 78 -19.76 1.23 -4.37
C PRO A 78 -18.91 2.24 -3.59
N ALA A 79 -18.66 3.40 -4.19
CA ALA A 79 -18.10 4.54 -3.49
C ALA A 79 -19.05 5.05 -2.40
N THR A 80 -18.48 5.35 -1.24
CA THR A 80 -19.17 6.02 -0.14
C THR A 80 -19.16 7.54 -0.33
N GLU A 81 -20.07 8.25 0.35
CA GLU A 81 -20.11 9.72 0.31
C GLU A 81 -18.80 10.35 0.79
N ALA A 82 -18.17 9.76 1.81
CA ALA A 82 -16.89 10.22 2.33
C ALA A 82 -15.72 10.02 1.35
N GLU A 83 -15.78 9.01 0.49
CA GLU A 83 -14.77 8.79 -0.55
C GLU A 83 -14.94 9.73 -1.73
N LEU A 84 -16.20 10.03 -2.08
CA LEU A 84 -16.56 10.95 -3.16
C LEU A 84 -16.25 12.42 -2.82
N SER A 85 -16.34 12.78 -1.54
CA SER A 85 -16.02 14.14 -1.06
C SER A 85 -14.52 14.36 -0.78
N ASN A 86 -13.68 13.35 -0.97
CA ASN A 86 -12.24 13.44 -0.73
C ASN A 86 -11.49 13.81 -2.01
N ASP A 87 -11.03 15.07 -2.09
CA ASP A 87 -10.31 15.59 -3.25
C ASP A 87 -9.04 14.79 -3.60
N ALA A 88 -8.35 14.22 -2.60
CA ALA A 88 -7.15 13.43 -2.85
C ALA A 88 -7.43 12.13 -3.61
N ASN A 89 -8.60 11.53 -3.39
CA ASN A 89 -9.03 10.37 -4.16
C ASN A 89 -9.29 10.76 -5.62
N ALA A 90 -9.90 11.92 -5.86
CA ALA A 90 -10.17 12.39 -7.22
C ALA A 90 -8.87 12.75 -7.97
N GLU A 91 -7.89 13.31 -7.27
CA GLU A 91 -6.61 13.77 -7.82
C GLU A 91 -5.71 12.65 -8.36
N ILE A 92 -5.85 11.41 -7.89
CA ILE A 92 -4.98 10.29 -8.29
C ILE A 92 -5.49 9.50 -9.51
N PHE A 93 -6.81 9.49 -9.78
CA PHE A 93 -7.39 8.73 -10.90
C PHE A 93 -7.34 9.52 -12.20
N PHE A 94 -7.09 8.84 -13.31
CA PHE A 94 -7.09 9.43 -14.66
C PHE A 94 -7.33 8.37 -15.75
N LEU A 95 -7.64 8.82 -16.97
CA LEU A 95 -7.72 7.94 -18.13
C LEU A 95 -6.35 7.80 -18.78
N GLU A 96 -6.01 6.61 -19.27
CA GLU A 96 -4.68 6.33 -19.86
C GLU A 96 -4.27 7.34 -20.95
N LYS A 97 -5.23 7.76 -21.78
CA LYS A 97 -5.01 8.74 -22.86
C LYS A 97 -4.56 10.12 -22.37
N ASP A 98 -4.84 10.45 -21.10
CA ASP A 98 -4.47 11.71 -20.47
C ASP A 98 -3.12 11.59 -19.72
N LEU A 99 -2.29 10.60 -20.07
CA LEU A 99 -0.92 10.49 -19.59
C LEU A 99 0.07 10.73 -20.72
N HIS A 100 0.38 12.00 -20.95
CA HIS A 100 1.32 12.46 -21.96
C HIS A 100 2.21 13.61 -21.45
N PRO A 101 3.33 13.90 -22.14
CA PRO A 101 4.18 15.03 -21.79
C PRO A 101 3.39 16.34 -21.73
N GLY A 102 3.72 17.19 -20.74
CA GLY A 102 3.06 18.46 -20.48
C GLY A 102 1.81 18.38 -19.61
N ASP A 103 1.28 17.17 -19.35
CA ASP A 103 0.12 17.02 -18.48
C ASP A 103 0.40 17.47 -17.06
N LYS A 104 -0.58 18.19 -16.49
CA LYS A 104 -0.53 18.70 -15.13
C LYS A 104 -1.41 17.88 -14.20
N ARG A 105 -0.85 17.47 -13.07
CA ARG A 105 -1.52 16.68 -12.05
C ARG A 105 -1.23 17.27 -10.68
N LYS A 106 -2.26 17.48 -9.88
CA LYS A 106 -2.08 17.82 -8.46
C LYS A 106 -1.83 16.51 -7.73
N LEU A 107 -0.63 16.35 -7.16
CA LEU A 107 -0.22 15.10 -6.52
C LEU A 107 0.35 15.38 -5.14
N HIS A 108 0.25 14.37 -4.29
CA HIS A 108 0.82 14.37 -2.95
C HIS A 108 1.56 13.05 -2.74
N PHE A 109 2.89 13.11 -2.59
CA PHE A 109 3.71 11.94 -2.33
C PHE A 109 3.94 11.82 -0.82
N THR A 110 2.97 11.23 -0.15
CA THR A 110 3.03 10.91 1.28
C THR A 110 2.91 9.42 1.51
N ARG A 111 3.37 9.00 2.69
CA ARG A 111 3.07 7.67 3.22
C ARG A 111 1.73 7.75 3.91
N ARG A 112 0.83 6.82 3.62
CA ARG A 112 -0.45 6.66 4.32
C ARG A 112 -0.26 6.11 5.72
N THR A 113 0.83 5.38 5.96
CA THR A 113 1.22 4.87 7.28
C THR A 113 2.64 5.33 7.66
N PRO A 114 2.83 6.64 7.95
CA PRO A 114 4.17 7.19 8.15
C PRO A 114 4.91 6.60 9.36
N GLU A 115 4.17 6.11 10.35
CA GLU A 115 4.70 5.56 11.61
C GLU A 115 4.83 4.03 11.61
N ALA A 116 4.23 3.35 10.64
CA ALA A 116 4.22 1.90 10.60
C ALA A 116 5.58 1.36 10.12
N THR A 117 6.16 0.43 10.89
CA THR A 117 7.40 -0.25 10.51
C THR A 117 7.17 -1.73 10.30
N PHE A 118 8.02 -2.38 9.50
CA PHE A 118 8.03 -3.84 9.45
C PHE A 118 8.46 -4.42 10.80
N ILE A 119 7.76 -5.47 11.22
CA ILE A 119 8.16 -6.32 12.34
C ILE A 119 8.69 -7.65 11.80
N PRO A 120 9.54 -8.38 12.54
CA PRO A 120 10.03 -9.69 12.10
C PRO A 120 8.89 -10.66 11.83
N ARG A 121 8.99 -11.45 10.75
CA ARG A 121 7.96 -12.42 10.35
C ARG A 121 7.44 -13.30 11.50
N PRO A 122 8.28 -13.90 12.37
CA PRO A 122 7.77 -14.73 13.46
C PRO A 122 6.93 -13.96 14.49
N VAL A 123 7.17 -12.64 14.64
CA VAL A 123 6.36 -11.77 15.49
C VAL A 123 5.04 -11.43 14.79
N ALA A 124 5.08 -11.12 13.49
CA ALA A 124 3.88 -10.88 12.69
C ALA A 124 2.95 -12.10 12.67
N ASP A 125 3.49 -13.30 12.48
CA ASP A 125 2.75 -14.56 12.43
C ASP A 125 2.11 -14.94 13.79
N ALA A 126 2.64 -14.37 14.89
CA ALA A 126 2.08 -14.57 16.23
C ALA A 126 0.92 -13.61 16.56
N PHE A 127 0.75 -12.53 15.78
CA PHE A 127 -0.33 -11.58 16.01
C PHE A 127 -1.64 -12.02 15.34
N PRO A 128 -2.79 -11.84 16.01
CA PRO A 128 -4.08 -12.08 15.39
C PRO A 128 -4.27 -11.12 14.19
N PHE A 129 -4.69 -11.66 13.04
CA PHE A 129 -4.92 -10.88 11.84
C PHE A 129 -6.20 -11.36 11.11
N SER A 130 -7.34 -10.77 11.48
CA SER A 130 -8.62 -10.89 10.77
C SER A 130 -9.63 -9.89 11.35
N THR A 131 -10.71 -9.60 10.61
CA THR A 131 -11.81 -8.75 11.08
C THR A 131 -12.49 -9.35 12.31
N GLU A 132 -12.61 -10.68 12.40
CA GLU A 132 -13.19 -11.37 13.56
C GLU A 132 -12.38 -11.10 14.85
N LYS A 133 -11.05 -11.02 14.72
CA LYS A 133 -10.13 -10.78 15.84
C LYS A 133 -9.89 -9.32 16.13
N LEU A 134 -10.56 -8.39 15.44
CA LEU A 134 -10.39 -6.95 15.64
C LEU A 134 -10.45 -6.51 17.13
N PRO A 135 -11.39 -6.98 17.98
CA PRO A 135 -11.41 -6.58 19.39
C PRO A 135 -10.13 -6.97 20.17
N GLU A 136 -9.57 -8.14 19.86
CA GLU A 136 -8.31 -8.63 20.46
C GLU A 136 -7.13 -7.77 20.00
N ILE A 137 -7.06 -7.47 18.70
CA ILE A 137 -6.04 -6.62 18.09
C ILE A 137 -6.06 -5.22 18.72
N LEU A 138 -7.24 -4.60 18.83
CA LEU A 138 -7.39 -3.27 19.44
C LEU A 138 -6.92 -3.25 20.89
N THR A 139 -7.24 -4.30 21.65
CA THR A 139 -6.78 -4.45 23.03
C THR A 139 -5.26 -4.58 23.11
N LEU A 140 -4.66 -5.41 22.24
CA LEU A 140 -3.22 -5.64 22.19
C LEU A 140 -2.43 -4.36 21.90
N PHE A 141 -2.92 -3.52 20.99
CA PHE A 141 -2.29 -2.24 20.63
C PHE A 141 -2.78 -1.05 21.46
N SER A 142 -3.63 -1.27 22.46
CA SER A 142 -4.22 -0.21 23.31
C SER A 142 -4.97 0.87 22.53
N ILE A 143 -5.66 0.48 21.45
CA ILE A 143 -6.43 1.37 20.58
C ILE A 143 -7.88 1.42 21.04
N LYS A 144 -8.44 2.64 21.16
CA LYS A 144 -9.84 2.84 21.55
C LYS A 144 -10.79 2.31 20.47
N THR A 145 -11.79 1.54 20.86
CA THR A 145 -12.71 0.84 19.93
C THR A 145 -13.55 1.75 19.04
N ASP A 146 -13.85 2.95 19.50
CA ASP A 146 -14.65 3.98 18.82
C ASP A 146 -13.79 5.03 18.11
N SER A 147 -12.47 4.82 18.03
CA SER A 147 -11.55 5.73 17.36
C SER A 147 -11.59 5.60 15.83
N LYS A 148 -11.17 6.68 15.16
CA LYS A 148 -10.92 6.68 13.71
C LYS A 148 -9.91 5.60 13.29
N GLU A 149 -8.92 5.34 14.14
CA GLU A 149 -7.89 4.32 13.93
C GLU A 149 -8.49 2.90 13.93
N ALA A 150 -9.37 2.58 14.88
CA ALA A 150 -10.07 1.31 14.91
C ALA A 150 -10.95 1.10 13.66
N GLU A 151 -11.61 2.16 13.17
CA GLU A 151 -12.37 2.13 11.92
C GLU A 151 -11.45 1.89 10.71
N ASP A 152 -10.31 2.57 10.64
CA ASP A 152 -9.31 2.38 9.56
C ASP A 152 -8.74 0.96 9.55
N MET A 153 -8.45 0.39 10.72
CA MET A 153 -7.98 -1.00 10.85
C MET A 153 -9.05 -1.99 10.40
N LYS A 154 -10.31 -1.78 10.80
CA LYS A 154 -11.43 -2.61 10.32
C LYS A 154 -11.52 -2.57 8.80
N ASN A 155 -11.48 -1.38 8.21
CA ASN A 155 -11.55 -1.21 6.75
C ASN A 155 -10.34 -1.84 6.04
N SER A 156 -9.18 -1.92 6.70
CA SER A 156 -7.98 -2.58 6.18
C SER A 156 -8.10 -4.11 6.21
N LEU A 157 -8.75 -4.68 7.23
CA LEU A 157 -8.91 -6.13 7.40
C LEU A 157 -10.02 -6.73 6.51
N LEU A 158 -11.09 -5.97 6.24
CA LEU A 158 -12.19 -6.43 5.39
C LEU A 158 -11.76 -7.01 4.02
N PRO A 159 -10.92 -6.33 3.21
CA PRO A 159 -10.45 -6.89 1.94
C PRO A 159 -9.48 -8.07 2.12
N CYS A 160 -8.83 -8.21 3.29
CA CYS A 160 -7.96 -9.35 3.59
C CYS A 160 -8.74 -10.64 3.87
N ASP A 161 -9.93 -10.52 4.46
CA ASP A 161 -10.80 -11.67 4.75
C ASP A 161 -11.68 -12.08 3.56
N ALA A 162 -11.79 -11.22 2.54
CA ALA A 162 -12.64 -11.44 1.39
C ALA A 162 -11.99 -12.38 0.36
N ALA A 163 -12.69 -13.46 0.01
CA ALA A 163 -12.35 -14.26 -1.16
C ALA A 163 -12.76 -13.52 -2.44
N ASP A 164 -11.88 -13.49 -3.45
CA ASP A 164 -12.20 -12.91 -4.76
C ASP A 164 -11.92 -13.92 -5.90
N PRO A 165 -12.95 -14.39 -6.63
CA PRO A 165 -12.77 -15.25 -7.79
C PRO A 165 -12.26 -14.44 -9.00
N GLY A 166 -10.94 -14.33 -9.17
CA GLY A 166 -10.35 -13.78 -10.40
C GLY A 166 -8.95 -13.17 -10.25
N GLU A 167 -8.57 -12.80 -9.03
CA GLU A 167 -7.25 -12.28 -8.69
C GLU A 167 -6.72 -13.02 -7.46
N ALA A 168 -5.44 -13.38 -7.46
CA ALA A 168 -4.76 -13.80 -6.25
C ALA A 168 -4.61 -12.57 -5.35
N LYS A 169 -5.15 -12.63 -4.15
CA LYS A 169 -5.05 -11.56 -3.14
C LYS A 169 -4.38 -12.10 -1.90
N PHE A 170 -3.60 -11.25 -1.25
CA PHE A 170 -2.84 -11.62 -0.06
C PHE A 170 -2.55 -10.38 0.78
N CYS A 171 -2.85 -10.44 2.08
CA CYS A 171 -2.39 -9.42 3.01
C CYS A 171 -1.05 -9.84 3.61
N ALA A 172 0.01 -9.16 3.16
CA ALA A 172 1.36 -9.36 3.64
C ALA A 172 1.56 -8.62 4.96
N THR A 173 1.66 -9.39 6.04
CA THR A 173 1.94 -8.91 7.40
C THR A 173 3.44 -8.77 7.71
N SER A 174 4.31 -9.12 6.76
CA SER A 174 5.78 -8.98 6.87
C SER A 174 6.39 -8.67 5.51
N LEU A 175 7.65 -8.22 5.49
CA LEU A 175 8.37 -8.01 4.24
C LEU A 175 8.54 -9.33 3.49
N GLU A 176 8.87 -10.38 4.23
CA GLU A 176 9.14 -11.71 3.71
C GLU A 176 7.88 -12.28 3.04
N SER A 177 6.71 -12.16 3.66
CA SER A 177 5.47 -12.63 3.05
C SER A 177 5.07 -11.80 1.82
N MET A 178 5.38 -10.50 1.80
CA MET A 178 5.20 -9.68 0.59
C MET A 178 6.11 -10.14 -0.56
N VAL A 179 7.39 -10.41 -0.26
CA VAL A 179 8.37 -10.91 -1.24
C VAL A 179 7.93 -12.29 -1.77
N ASP A 180 7.54 -13.21 -0.88
CA ASP A 180 7.10 -14.57 -1.22
C ASP A 180 5.89 -14.55 -2.14
N PHE A 181 4.90 -13.71 -1.83
CA PHE A 181 3.74 -13.53 -2.67
C PHE A 181 4.13 -12.98 -4.05
N ALA A 182 4.97 -11.95 -4.10
CA ALA A 182 5.40 -11.35 -5.36
C ALA A 182 6.13 -12.35 -6.28
N ILE A 183 7.12 -13.08 -5.76
CA ILE A 183 7.87 -14.07 -6.56
C ILE A 183 7.00 -15.26 -6.97
N SER A 184 6.11 -15.71 -6.09
CA SER A 184 5.19 -16.82 -6.38
C SER A 184 4.19 -16.43 -7.46
N SER A 185 3.60 -15.25 -7.37
CA SER A 185 2.61 -14.75 -8.34
C SER A 185 3.23 -14.42 -9.70
N LEU A 186 4.48 -13.96 -9.74
CA LEU A 186 5.20 -13.68 -10.99
C LEU A 186 5.89 -14.91 -11.58
N GLY A 187 5.99 -16.01 -10.82
CA GLY A 187 6.68 -17.23 -11.24
C GLY A 187 8.19 -17.07 -11.43
N THR A 188 8.79 -16.02 -10.86
CA THR A 188 10.22 -15.71 -10.99
C THR A 188 10.72 -14.87 -9.82
N SER A 189 11.99 -15.06 -9.44
CA SER A 189 12.71 -14.19 -8.50
C SER A 189 13.46 -13.05 -9.21
N SER A 190 13.54 -13.09 -10.55
CA SER A 190 14.08 -11.98 -11.34
C SER A 190 13.00 -10.91 -11.52
N VAL A 191 12.85 -10.05 -10.51
CA VAL A 191 11.80 -9.03 -10.44
C VAL A 191 12.37 -7.62 -10.21
N GLN A 192 11.57 -6.59 -10.48
CA GLN A 192 11.81 -5.22 -10.03
C GLN A 192 10.68 -4.81 -9.06
N ALA A 193 11.04 -4.03 -8.04
CA ALA A 193 10.09 -3.38 -7.15
C ALA A 193 10.11 -1.87 -7.44
N LEU A 194 8.93 -1.28 -7.65
CA LEU A 194 8.77 0.11 -8.05
C LEU A 194 7.84 0.84 -7.07
N SER A 195 8.28 2.00 -6.57
CA SER A 195 7.47 2.89 -5.74
C SER A 195 7.60 4.33 -6.25
N SER A 196 6.61 5.16 -5.91
CA SER A 196 6.66 6.59 -6.21
C SER A 196 7.61 7.30 -5.24
N GLU A 197 8.28 8.35 -5.70
CA GLU A 197 9.19 9.19 -4.92
C GLU A 197 9.00 10.66 -5.33
N GLY A 198 8.81 11.56 -4.37
CA GLY A 198 8.57 12.97 -4.65
C GLY A 198 8.52 13.84 -3.40
N SER A 199 8.12 15.10 -3.55
CA SER A 199 7.96 16.02 -2.43
C SER A 199 6.75 15.66 -1.58
N LYS A 200 6.91 15.75 -0.25
CA LYS A 200 5.82 15.64 0.73
C LYS A 200 4.85 16.82 0.69
N LYS A 201 5.05 17.79 -0.19
CA LYS A 201 4.11 18.91 -0.39
C LYS A 201 3.12 18.54 -1.47
N ARG A 202 1.82 18.69 -1.18
CA ARG A 202 0.76 18.65 -2.20
C ARG A 202 0.93 19.85 -3.13
N GLN A 203 1.16 19.60 -4.41
CA GLN A 203 1.38 20.63 -5.43
C GLN A 203 1.05 20.11 -6.82
N PHE A 204 1.05 21.00 -7.83
CA PHE A 204 0.99 20.54 -9.22
C PHE A 204 2.35 20.03 -9.68
N TYR A 205 2.29 18.96 -10.46
CA TYR A 205 3.40 18.37 -11.17
C TYR A 205 3.09 18.34 -12.66
N SER A 206 4.10 18.60 -13.47
CA SER A 206 4.02 18.46 -14.93
C SER A 206 4.81 17.24 -15.39
N VAL A 207 4.24 16.45 -16.31
CA VAL A 207 4.94 15.34 -16.96
C VAL A 207 6.04 15.89 -17.86
N VAL A 208 7.28 15.46 -17.62
CA VAL A 208 8.44 15.94 -18.40
C VAL A 208 8.46 15.34 -19.81
N PRO A 209 9.14 15.97 -20.79
CA PRO A 209 9.36 15.37 -22.11
C PRO A 209 10.01 13.98 -22.00
N SER A 210 9.47 13.01 -22.74
CA SER A 210 9.87 11.59 -22.64
C SER A 210 9.80 11.03 -21.21
N GLY A 211 8.93 11.61 -20.38
CA GLY A 211 8.79 11.27 -18.97
C GLY A 211 7.94 10.03 -18.69
N VAL A 212 7.19 9.54 -19.68
CA VAL A 212 6.31 8.37 -19.55
C VAL A 212 7.01 7.14 -20.13
N GLN A 213 7.30 6.16 -19.28
CA GLN A 213 7.92 4.90 -19.66
C GLN A 213 7.03 3.73 -19.28
N SER A 214 6.61 2.92 -20.26
CA SER A 214 5.96 1.63 -19.97
C SER A 214 6.98 0.68 -19.37
N MET A 215 6.64 0.09 -18.23
CA MET A 215 7.53 -0.79 -17.47
C MET A 215 7.27 -2.27 -17.74
N VAL A 216 6.12 -2.60 -18.33
CA VAL A 216 5.66 -3.96 -18.57
C VAL A 216 5.22 -4.13 -20.02
N ALA A 217 5.31 -5.35 -20.51
CA ALA A 217 4.89 -5.74 -21.84
C ALA A 217 3.44 -6.17 -21.76
N GLU A 218 2.77 -6.12 -22.90
CA GLU A 218 1.43 -6.66 -23.00
C GLU A 218 1.43 -8.14 -22.62
N GLY A 219 0.55 -8.51 -21.69
CA GLY A 219 0.40 -9.87 -21.19
C GLY A 219 1.34 -10.27 -20.05
N GLU A 220 2.27 -9.41 -19.60
CA GLU A 220 3.04 -9.68 -18.39
C GLU A 220 2.19 -9.44 -17.13
N ASN A 221 2.27 -10.38 -16.18
CA ASN A 221 1.63 -10.23 -14.88
C ASN A 221 2.40 -9.21 -14.01
N THR A 222 1.67 -8.54 -13.13
CA THR A 222 2.22 -7.63 -12.13
C THR A 222 1.61 -7.93 -10.77
N VAL A 223 2.30 -7.53 -9.71
CA VAL A 223 1.76 -7.59 -8.36
C VAL A 223 1.72 -6.19 -7.80
N SER A 224 0.54 -5.74 -7.41
CA SER A 224 0.34 -4.44 -6.77
C SER A 224 0.16 -4.65 -5.27
N CYS A 225 1.00 -4.04 -4.46
CA CYS A 225 0.91 -4.05 -3.00
C CYS A 225 0.68 -2.64 -2.48
N HIS A 226 -0.34 -2.51 -1.64
CA HIS A 226 -0.79 -1.25 -1.10
C HIS A 226 -0.64 -1.25 0.42
N ALA A 227 0.03 -0.25 0.97
CA ALA A 227 0.18 -0.10 2.42
C ALA A 227 -1.19 0.10 3.07
N LEU A 228 -1.45 -0.60 4.18
CA LEU A 228 -2.68 -0.56 4.94
C LEU A 228 -2.52 0.21 6.25
N PRO A 229 -3.49 1.05 6.65
CA PRO A 229 -3.63 1.57 8.01
C PRO A 229 -3.70 0.44 9.03
N TYR A 230 -2.55 0.16 9.64
CA TYR A 230 -2.40 -0.88 10.64
C TYR A 230 -1.25 -0.51 11.59
N PRO A 231 -1.23 -0.98 12.85
CA PRO A 231 -0.23 -0.59 13.85
C PRO A 231 1.23 -0.90 13.48
N TYR A 232 1.45 -1.79 12.53
CA TYR A 232 2.73 -2.06 11.90
C TYR A 232 2.54 -2.20 10.39
N ALA A 233 3.64 -2.28 9.63
CA ALA A 233 3.57 -2.30 8.18
C ALA A 233 2.88 -3.57 7.66
N VAL A 234 1.69 -3.39 7.07
CA VAL A 234 0.90 -4.42 6.41
C VAL A 234 0.54 -3.95 5.01
N PHE A 235 0.57 -4.87 4.05
CA PHE A 235 0.27 -4.57 2.66
C PHE A 235 -0.85 -5.46 2.13
N PHE A 236 -1.88 -4.86 1.52
CA PHE A 236 -2.79 -5.61 0.66
C PHE A 236 -2.15 -5.77 -0.72
N CYS A 237 -1.76 -6.99 -1.05
CA CYS A 237 -1.18 -7.36 -2.32
C CYS A 237 -2.21 -8.09 -3.18
N HIS A 238 -2.19 -7.82 -4.48
CA HIS A 238 -2.98 -8.54 -5.46
C HIS A 238 -2.23 -8.73 -6.78
N ALA A 239 -2.49 -9.87 -7.41
CA ALA A 239 -1.92 -10.30 -8.67
C ALA A 239 -3.01 -10.97 -9.50
N GLY A 240 -3.20 -10.58 -10.76
CA GLY A 240 -4.29 -11.17 -11.52
C GLY A 240 -4.55 -10.55 -12.87
N THR A 241 -5.54 -11.13 -13.56
CA THR A 241 -5.76 -11.04 -15.02
C THR A 241 -6.28 -9.69 -15.53
N SER A 242 -6.46 -8.71 -14.66
CA SER A 242 -6.54 -7.30 -15.05
C SER A 242 -5.22 -6.98 -15.74
N ALA A 243 -5.21 -6.93 -17.08
CA ALA A 243 -3.99 -6.62 -17.80
C ALA A 243 -3.56 -5.22 -17.36
N ASN A 244 -2.56 -5.18 -16.48
CA ASN A 244 -2.20 -3.97 -15.77
C ASN A 244 -1.04 -3.34 -16.51
N LYS A 245 -1.27 -2.16 -17.10
CA LYS A 245 -0.16 -1.37 -17.63
C LYS A 245 0.46 -0.64 -16.45
N VAL A 246 1.79 -0.64 -16.39
CA VAL A 246 2.55 0.05 -15.35
C VAL A 246 3.44 1.07 -16.03
N TYR A 247 3.32 2.33 -15.60
CA TYR A 247 4.13 3.43 -16.11
C TYR A 247 5.02 3.99 -15.02
N LYS A 248 6.28 4.21 -15.35
CA LYS A 248 7.16 5.09 -14.59
C LYS A 248 7.09 6.46 -15.21
N VAL A 249 6.67 7.44 -14.42
CA VAL A 249 6.38 8.81 -14.87
C VAL A 249 7.33 9.78 -14.18
N LYS A 250 8.19 10.43 -14.95
CA LYS A 250 9.06 11.51 -14.47
C LYS A 250 8.28 12.82 -14.48
N LEU A 251 8.36 13.53 -13.35
CA LEU A 251 7.59 14.73 -13.07
C LEU A 251 8.50 15.86 -12.58
N VAL A 252 8.05 17.09 -12.80
CA VAL A 252 8.61 18.30 -12.19
C VAL A 252 7.51 19.07 -11.45
N GLY A 253 7.73 19.35 -10.17
CA GLY A 253 6.82 20.11 -9.32
C GLY A 253 6.91 21.61 -9.60
N GLU A 254 5.90 22.37 -9.16
CA GLU A 254 5.92 23.84 -9.19
C GLU A 254 7.07 24.43 -8.37
N ASP A 255 7.53 23.73 -7.34
CA ASP A 255 8.73 24.05 -6.57
C ASP A 255 10.06 23.77 -7.31
N GLY A 256 10.00 23.29 -8.56
CA GLY A 256 11.16 22.88 -9.35
C GLY A 256 11.74 21.52 -8.94
N GLY A 257 11.18 20.86 -7.93
CA GLY A 257 11.56 19.55 -7.46
C GLY A 257 11.25 18.47 -8.49
N ARG A 258 12.09 17.44 -8.56
CA ARG A 258 11.87 16.27 -9.42
C ARG A 258 11.14 15.18 -8.63
N ALA A 259 10.19 14.52 -9.28
CA ALA A 259 9.52 13.36 -8.73
C ALA A 259 9.46 12.23 -9.76
N THR A 260 9.37 11.00 -9.28
CA THR A 260 9.08 9.80 -10.07
C THR A 260 7.79 9.21 -9.53
N ALA A 261 6.72 9.22 -10.30
CA ALA A 261 5.47 8.58 -9.94
C ALA A 261 5.35 7.23 -10.64
N ILE A 262 4.80 6.24 -9.95
CA ILE A 262 4.37 4.98 -10.55
C ILE A 262 2.87 5.06 -10.78
N ALA A 263 2.44 4.83 -12.01
CA ALA A 263 1.03 4.72 -12.36
C ALA A 263 0.69 3.28 -12.74
N VAL A 264 -0.46 2.80 -12.29
CA VAL A 264 -1.02 1.50 -12.66
C VAL A 264 -2.36 1.73 -13.34
N CYS A 265 -2.54 1.10 -14.49
CA CYS A 265 -3.76 1.15 -15.27
C CYS A 265 -4.42 -0.22 -15.33
N HIS A 266 -5.67 -0.28 -14.91
CA HIS A 266 -6.52 -1.44 -14.98
C HIS A 266 -7.28 -1.43 -16.31
N THR A 267 -6.98 -2.37 -17.21
CA THR A 267 -7.61 -2.43 -18.55
C THR A 267 -8.87 -3.28 -18.60
N LYS A 268 -9.10 -4.17 -17.62
CA LYS A 268 -10.28 -5.03 -17.53
C LYS A 268 -11.14 -4.64 -16.34
N THR A 269 -11.88 -3.56 -16.48
CA THR A 269 -12.71 -3.00 -15.40
C THR A 269 -14.20 -3.33 -15.56
N SER A 270 -14.60 -4.09 -16.58
CA SER A 270 -16.02 -4.43 -16.82
C SER A 270 -16.67 -5.20 -15.68
N GLY A 271 -15.88 -5.97 -14.91
CA GLY A 271 -16.36 -6.69 -13.73
C GLY A 271 -16.41 -5.86 -12.45
N TRP A 272 -15.91 -4.63 -12.46
CA TRP A 272 -15.95 -3.75 -11.29
C TRP A 272 -17.37 -3.28 -11.02
N HIS A 273 -17.66 -2.97 -9.76
CA HIS A 273 -18.95 -2.44 -9.34
C HIS A 273 -19.27 -1.15 -10.12
N PRO A 274 -20.48 -0.99 -10.71
CA PRO A 274 -20.80 0.18 -11.55
C PRO A 274 -20.67 1.53 -10.83
N LYS A 275 -20.83 1.54 -9.51
CA LYS A 275 -20.62 2.71 -8.66
C LYS A 275 -19.22 2.79 -8.02
N HIS A 276 -18.23 2.07 -8.54
CA HIS A 276 -16.86 2.13 -8.05
C HIS A 276 -16.32 3.57 -8.11
N LEU A 277 -15.48 3.97 -7.14
CA LEU A 277 -15.06 5.37 -6.99
C LEU A 277 -14.44 5.95 -8.25
N ALA A 278 -13.56 5.19 -8.93
CA ALA A 278 -12.93 5.67 -10.15
C ALA A 278 -13.92 6.02 -11.27
N PHE A 279 -15.01 5.25 -11.40
CA PHE A 279 -16.06 5.52 -12.39
C PHE A 279 -16.85 6.77 -12.04
N GLN A 280 -17.11 7.00 -10.75
CA GLN A 280 -17.83 8.19 -10.28
C GLN A 280 -16.97 9.46 -10.43
N VAL A 281 -15.68 9.39 -10.08
CA VAL A 281 -14.72 10.50 -10.21
C VAL A 281 -14.50 10.86 -11.67
N LEU A 282 -14.20 9.87 -12.51
CA LEU A 282 -13.88 10.09 -13.93
C LEU A 282 -15.12 10.24 -14.81
N LYS A 283 -16.32 9.98 -14.26
CA LYS A 283 -17.61 10.01 -14.96
C LYS A 283 -17.60 9.10 -16.20
N VAL A 284 -17.17 7.86 -15.99
CA VAL A 284 -17.08 6.82 -17.03
C VAL A 284 -17.74 5.53 -16.53
N GLU A 285 -18.01 4.62 -17.46
CA GLU A 285 -18.70 3.35 -17.18
C GLU A 285 -17.72 2.17 -17.05
N PRO A 286 -18.15 1.05 -16.42
CA PRO A 286 -17.39 -0.19 -16.40
C PRO A 286 -16.91 -0.63 -17.79
N GLY A 287 -15.66 -1.12 -17.85
CA GLY A 287 -14.99 -1.49 -19.10
C GLY A 287 -14.09 -0.40 -19.66
N THR A 288 -14.12 0.81 -19.10
CA THR A 288 -13.14 1.86 -19.40
C THR A 288 -11.81 1.57 -18.70
N THR A 289 -10.67 1.73 -19.39
CA THR A 289 -9.36 1.65 -18.74
C THR A 289 -9.21 2.76 -17.69
N ILE A 290 -8.92 2.37 -16.45
CA ILE A 290 -8.75 3.30 -15.33
C ILE A 290 -7.31 3.27 -14.87
N CYS A 291 -6.65 4.42 -14.81
CA CYS A 291 -5.33 4.58 -14.25
C CYS A 291 -5.37 5.31 -12.92
N HIS A 292 -4.38 5.05 -12.07
CA HIS A 292 -4.12 5.85 -10.89
C HIS A 292 -2.64 5.89 -10.53
N PHE A 293 -2.22 6.98 -9.87
CA PHE A 293 -0.88 7.09 -9.30
C PHE A 293 -0.80 6.38 -7.95
N PHE A 294 0.29 5.65 -7.73
CA PHE A 294 0.58 5.00 -6.46
C PHE A 294 1.08 6.02 -5.43
N PRO A 295 0.50 6.04 -4.22
CA PRO A 295 1.12 6.60 -3.01
C PRO A 295 2.56 6.12 -2.81
N GLN A 296 3.34 6.90 -2.06
CA GLN A 296 4.78 6.66 -1.90
C GLN A 296 5.08 5.31 -1.23
N ASP A 297 4.28 4.92 -0.24
CA ASP A 297 4.45 3.68 0.52
C ASP A 297 3.90 2.43 -0.17
N ASN A 298 3.27 2.55 -1.34
CA ASN A 298 2.86 1.39 -2.12
C ASN A 298 4.02 0.88 -3.00
N VAL A 299 3.93 -0.39 -3.43
CA VAL A 299 4.94 -1.02 -4.30
C VAL A 299 4.27 -1.84 -5.40
N VAL A 300 4.80 -1.73 -6.61
CA VAL A 300 4.46 -2.59 -7.75
C VAL A 300 5.64 -3.49 -8.06
N TRP A 301 5.36 -4.78 -8.21
CA TRP A 301 6.33 -5.78 -8.62
C TRP A 301 6.09 -6.20 -10.06
N ILE A 302 7.18 -6.25 -10.83
CA ILE A 302 7.17 -6.63 -12.24
C ILE A 302 8.31 -7.60 -12.52
N PRO A 303 8.21 -8.48 -13.53
CA PRO A 303 9.35 -9.25 -14.01
C PRO A 303 10.48 -8.32 -14.46
N ARG A 304 11.73 -8.70 -14.18
CA ARG A 304 12.91 -7.99 -14.66
C ARG A 304 13.32 -8.51 -16.03
N ARG A 305 13.55 -7.59 -16.95
CA ARG A 305 14.17 -7.84 -18.25
C ARG A 305 15.66 -7.51 -18.25
#